data_AF-A0A2A9N856-F1
#
_entry.id   AF-A0A2A9N856-F1
#
_cell.length_a   1.000
_cell.length_b   1.000
_cell.length_c   1.000
_cell.angle_alpha   90.00
_cell.angle_beta   90.00
_cell.angle_gamma   90.00
#
_symmetry.space_group_name_H-M   'P 1'
#
loop_
_entity.id
_entity.type
_entity.pdbx_description
1 polymer ?
#
loop_
_entity_poly.entity_id
_entity_poly.type
_entity_poly.pdbx_seq_one_letter_code
_entity_poly.pdbx_strand_id
1 'polypeptide(L)' 'GTWDEAYSLAKTMVSQLALDERVNIITDMGSSIHNTHSVPRLGIPSLCFNDGPAGVCLVENFTGFPAGIN' A
#
# COMPACT_ATOMS: atom_id res chain seq x y z
N GLY A 1 5.44 18.59 9.04
CA GLY A 1 4.81 18.27 7.75
C GLY A 1 3.33 18.09 7.98
N THR A 2 2.48 18.76 7.22
CA THR A 2 1.03 18.76 7.45
C THR A 2 0.37 17.70 6.56
N TRP A 3 -0.31 16.74 7.18
CA TRP A 3 -1.09 15.70 6.50
C TRP A 3 -2.57 16.07 6.40
N ASP A 4 -2.95 17.31 6.70
CA ASP A 4 -4.34 17.71 6.92
C ASP A 4 -5.22 17.49 5.68
N GLU A 5 -4.73 17.85 4.50
CA GLU A 5 -5.43 17.62 3.23
C GLU A 5 -5.60 16.13 2.94
N ALA A 6 -4.52 15.34 3.06
CA ALA A 6 -4.55 13.90 2.87
C ALA A 6 -5.51 13.22 3.86
N TYR A 7 -5.54 13.68 5.12
CA TYR A 7 -6.44 13.16 6.14
C TYR A 7 -7.91 13.52 5.85
N SER A 8 -8.18 14.73 5.34
CA SER A 8 -9.52 15.12 4.88
C SER A 8 -10.00 14.25 3.73
N LEU A 9 -9.16 14.03 2.71
CA LEU A 9 -9.46 13.14 1.58
C LEU A 9 -9.72 11.70 2.03
N ALA A 10 -8.85 11.18 2.90
CA ALA A 10 -8.97 9.82 3.43
C ALA A 10 -10.27 9.63 4.23
N LYS A 11 -10.67 10.60 5.07
CA LYS A 11 -11.96 10.51 5.80
C LYS A 11 -13.15 10.41 4.85
N THR A 12 -13.21 11.28 3.85
CA THR A 12 -14.31 11.29 2.87
C THR A 12 -14.35 10.00 2.06
N MET A 13 -13.19 9.44 1.70
CA MET A 13 -13.12 8.15 1.00
C MET A 13 -13.56 6.99 1.90
N VAL A 14 -12.99 6.90 3.11
CA VAL A 14 -13.26 5.79 4.06
C VAL A 14 -14.71 5.79 4.54
N SER A 15 -15.37 6.94 4.63
CA SER A 15 -16.79 7.00 4.97
C SER A 15 -17.71 6.38 3.92
N GLN A 16 -17.24 6.18 2.69
CA GLN A 16 -18.01 5.58 1.59
C GLN A 16 -17.80 4.06 1.47
N LEU A 17 -16.90 3.47 2.27
CA LEU A 17 -16.61 2.05 2.23
C LEU A 17 -17.69 1.23 2.94
N ALA A 18 -18.15 0.17 2.29
CA ALA A 18 -18.90 -0.89 2.93
C ALA A 18 -18.00 -1.68 3.91
N LEU A 19 -18.62 -2.44 4.82
CA LEU A 19 -17.86 -3.15 5.86
C LEU A 19 -16.85 -4.15 5.28
N ASP A 20 -17.24 -4.90 4.27
CA ASP A 20 -16.38 -5.81 3.52
C ASP A 20 -15.26 -5.07 2.80
N GLU A 21 -15.55 -3.93 2.14
CA GLU A 21 -14.53 -3.08 1.51
C GLU A 21 -13.49 -2.58 2.54
N ARG A 22 -13.90 -2.27 3.77
CA ARG A 22 -12.98 -1.88 4.87
C ARG A 22 -12.10 -3.04 5.30
N VAL A 23 -12.66 -4.23 5.45
CA VAL A 23 -11.89 -5.44 5.81
C VAL A 23 -10.90 -5.78 4.69
N ASN A 24 -11.33 -5.66 3.45
CA ASN A 24 -10.52 -5.95 2.27
C ASN A 24 -9.27 -5.07 2.16
N ILE A 25 -9.38 -3.77 2.48
CA ILE A 25 -8.22 -2.85 2.44
C ILE A 25 -7.17 -3.17 3.51
N ILE A 26 -7.55 -3.80 4.63
CA ILE A 26 -6.63 -4.16 5.72
C ILE A 26 -6.20 -5.64 5.69
N THR A 27 -6.62 -6.38 4.67
CA THR A 27 -6.35 -7.82 4.51
C THR A 27 -5.38 -8.03 3.37
N ASP A 28 -4.37 -8.87 3.59
CA ASP A 28 -3.44 -9.27 2.53
C ASP A 28 -4.11 -10.27 1.58
N MET A 29 -3.94 -10.03 0.28
CA MET A 29 -4.41 -10.89 -0.81
C MET A 29 -3.47 -12.10 -1.02
N GLY A 30 -2.22 -12.01 -0.58
CA GLY A 30 -1.25 -13.12 -0.65
C GLY A 30 -0.71 -13.42 -2.06
N SER A 31 -0.89 -12.53 -3.03
CA SER A 31 -0.34 -12.66 -4.38
C SER A 31 0.74 -11.60 -4.61
N SER A 32 2.02 -12.01 -4.60
CA SER A 32 3.21 -11.12 -4.58
C SER A 32 3.44 -10.41 -3.23
N ILE A 33 4.58 -9.70 -3.10
CA ILE A 33 5.30 -9.47 -1.83
C ILE A 33 4.41 -9.19 -0.63
N HIS A 34 3.48 -8.23 -0.68
CA HIS A 34 2.21 -8.23 0.07
C HIS A 34 1.26 -7.24 -0.62
N ASN A 35 -0.04 -7.55 -0.75
CA ASN A 35 -0.98 -6.70 -1.49
C ASN A 35 -2.31 -6.54 -0.76
N THR A 36 -2.87 -5.33 -0.69
CA THR A 36 -4.29 -5.17 -0.26
C THR A 36 -5.24 -5.59 -1.37
N HIS A 37 -6.50 -5.85 -1.02
CA HIS A 37 -7.56 -5.87 -2.02
C HIS A 37 -7.87 -4.45 -2.53
N SER A 38 -8.32 -4.36 -3.78
CA SER A 38 -8.77 -3.11 -4.40
C SER A 38 -10.24 -2.83 -4.10
N VAL A 39 -10.65 -1.56 -4.24
CA VAL A 39 -12.06 -1.13 -4.22
C VAL A 39 -12.36 -0.32 -5.48
N PRO A 40 -12.61 -0.99 -6.63
CA PRO A 40 -12.72 -0.32 -7.93
C PRO A 40 -13.83 0.72 -8.01
N ARG A 41 -14.95 0.53 -7.30
CA ARG A 41 -16.08 1.47 -7.25
C ARG A 41 -15.68 2.84 -6.70
N LEU A 42 -14.71 2.88 -5.80
CA LEU A 42 -14.15 4.10 -5.21
C LEU A 42 -12.79 4.48 -5.81
N GLY A 43 -12.34 3.76 -6.84
CA GLY A 43 -11.05 4.01 -7.49
C GLY A 43 -9.83 3.68 -6.62
N ILE A 44 -9.98 2.88 -5.56
CA ILE A 44 -8.86 2.49 -4.69
C ILE A 44 -8.16 1.28 -5.35
N PRO A 45 -6.90 1.40 -5.78
CA PRO A 45 -6.15 0.29 -6.34
C PRO A 45 -5.73 -0.71 -5.26
N SER A 46 -5.23 -1.87 -5.67
CA SER A 46 -4.48 -2.75 -4.78
C SER A 46 -3.17 -2.04 -4.41
N LEU A 47 -2.84 -1.99 -3.12
CA LEU A 47 -1.58 -1.42 -2.63
C LEU A 47 -0.55 -2.53 -2.49
N CYS A 48 0.56 -2.42 -3.22
CA CYS A 48 1.69 -3.32 -3.17
C CYS A 48 2.73 -2.85 -2.17
N PHE A 49 3.02 -3.68 -1.18
CA PHE A 49 4.10 -3.50 -0.22
C PHE A 49 5.26 -4.41 -0.61
N ASN A 50 6.46 -3.84 -0.63
CA ASN A 50 7.68 -4.52 -1.04
C ASN A 50 8.78 -4.24 -0.01
N ASP A 51 9.55 -5.27 0.35
CA ASP A 51 10.71 -5.11 1.21
C ASP A 51 11.78 -4.24 0.54
N GLY A 52 12.52 -3.44 1.32
CA GLY A 52 13.60 -2.70 0.68
C GLY A 52 14.46 -1.70 1.44
N PRO A 53 14.99 -2.01 2.63
CA PRO A 53 15.94 -1.11 3.28
C PRO A 53 17.21 -0.84 2.44
N ALA A 54 17.55 -1.68 1.46
CA ALA A 54 18.72 -1.55 0.60
C ALA A 54 18.41 -1.71 -0.91
N GLY A 55 17.17 -1.43 -1.33
CA GLY A 55 16.71 -1.63 -2.72
C GLY A 55 15.46 -2.50 -2.81
N VAL A 56 14.91 -2.70 -4.00
CA VAL A 56 13.64 -3.43 -4.18
C VAL A 56 13.88 -4.94 -4.11
N CYS A 57 13.24 -5.62 -3.17
CA CYS A 57 13.45 -7.05 -2.96
C CYS A 57 12.78 -7.89 -4.06
N LEU A 58 13.45 -8.99 -4.48
CA LEU A 58 12.95 -9.99 -5.43
C LEU A 58 12.50 -9.41 -6.80
N VAL A 59 13.10 -8.31 -7.22
CA VAL A 59 12.89 -7.70 -8.55
C VAL A 59 14.18 -7.82 -9.36
N GLU A 60 14.09 -7.91 -10.69
CA GLU A 60 15.27 -7.90 -11.58
C GLU A 60 15.52 -6.49 -12.13
N ASN A 61 16.73 -6.22 -12.64
CA ASN A 61 17.11 -4.93 -13.22
C ASN A 61 16.95 -3.73 -12.26
N PHE A 62 17.20 -3.95 -10.96
CA PHE A 62 17.27 -2.90 -9.95
C PHE A 62 18.70 -2.78 -9.38
N THR A 63 18.97 -1.67 -8.71
CA THR A 63 20.23 -1.46 -7.98
C THR A 63 20.08 -1.91 -6.53
N GLY A 64 20.93 -2.85 -6.10
CA GLY A 64 21.14 -3.13 -4.68
C GLY A 64 22.11 -2.11 -4.08
N PHE A 65 21.69 -1.44 -3.01
CA PHE A 65 22.50 -0.46 -2.28
C PHE A 65 23.23 -1.11 -1.10
N PRO A 66 24.30 -0.50 -0.55
CA PRO A 66 24.90 -0.95 0.70
C PRO A 66 23.88 -0.96 1.85
N ALA A 67 24.11 -1.84 2.84
CA ALA A 67 23.29 -1.88 4.04
C ALA A 67 23.42 -0.56 4.83
N GLY A 68 22.39 -0.22 5.60
CA GLY A 68 22.38 0.99 6.42
C GLY A 68 23.38 0.98 7.60
N ILE A 69 23.90 -0.20 7.96
CA ILE A 69 25.04 -0.32 8.88
C ILE A 69 26.33 -0.29 8.07
N ASN A 70 27.17 0.71 8.33
CA ASN A 70 28.53 0.86 7.81
C ASN A 70 29.52 0.77 8.97
#